data_AF-A0A7C3KAR1-F1
#
_entry.id   AF-A0A7C3KAR1-F1
#
_cell.length_a   1.000
_cell.length_b   1.000
_cell.length_c   1.000
_cell.angle_alpha   90.00
_cell.angle_beta   90.00
_cell.angle_gamma   90.00
#
_symmetry.space_group_name_H-M   'P 1'
#
loop_
_entity.id
_entity.type
_entity.pdbx_description
1 polymer ?
#
loop_
_entity_poly.entity_id
_entity_poly.type
_entity_poly.pdbx_seq_one_letter_code
_entity_poly.pdbx_strand_id
1 'polypeptide(L)'
;MCRGHGMARGRAKAAGMLGAAWCALAWLGGCDAYQSPKFEVARVVRTSETSQGAVIEFEIVGTNPNEVELPLHDVRYAMTLDGRVVFRGVRSAEATLPAHGTQIVYLPVSMTAEEAALLERDMVPYALSGRITYELPGSIAETFFDAGIRRPTVPFGEAGRFNAGDVESAPVEAEEPATRPQ
;
A
#
# COMPACT_ATOMS: atom_id res chain seq x y z
N MET A 1 -36.00 85.44 8.46
CA MET A 1 -36.89 84.59 7.61
C MET A 1 -36.70 83.14 8.07
N CYS A 2 -37.51 82.64 9.00
CA CYS A 2 -38.80 81.95 8.77
C CYS A 2 -38.69 80.58 8.07
N ARG A 3 -38.69 79.52 8.90
CA ARG A 3 -39.71 78.45 8.97
C ARG A 3 -39.81 77.39 7.85
N GLY A 4 -39.80 76.13 8.30
CA GLY A 4 -40.36 74.92 7.68
C GLY A 4 -39.42 73.71 7.94
N HIS A 5 -39.57 72.81 8.91
CA HIS A 5 -40.70 72.14 9.59
C HIS A 5 -41.61 71.31 8.67
N GLY A 6 -41.68 69.98 8.96
CA GLY A 6 -42.66 69.00 8.45
C GLY A 6 -42.07 68.04 7.41
N MET A 7 -41.56 66.84 7.70
CA MET A 7 -42.12 65.65 8.38
C MET A 7 -43.30 65.00 7.62
N ALA A 8 -43.06 63.83 7.00
CA ALA A 8 -43.96 62.65 6.88
C ALA A 8 -43.33 61.63 5.90
N ARG A 9 -42.77 60.51 6.37
CA ARG A 9 -43.44 59.20 6.60
C ARG A 9 -44.07 58.58 5.36
N GLY A 10 -43.44 57.53 4.84
CA GLY A 10 -44.02 56.55 3.94
C GLY A 10 -43.24 55.24 3.99
N ARG A 11 -43.75 54.25 4.75
CA ARG A 11 -43.24 52.87 4.79
C ARG A 11 -43.63 52.16 3.49
N ALA A 12 -42.71 51.43 2.89
CA ALA A 12 -43.05 50.27 2.07
C ALA A 12 -41.99 49.19 2.29
N LYS A 13 -42.38 48.15 3.03
CA LYS A 13 -41.65 46.87 3.04
C LYS A 13 -42.06 46.15 1.75
N ALA A 14 -41.11 45.84 0.89
CA ALA A 14 -41.30 44.87 -0.18
C ALA A 14 -40.12 43.88 -0.11
N ALA A 15 -40.46 42.66 0.29
CA ALA A 15 -39.57 41.52 0.38
C ALA A 15 -39.22 41.03 -1.02
N GLY A 16 -37.93 41.04 -1.36
CA GLY A 16 -37.39 40.39 -2.55
C GLY A 16 -36.84 39.02 -2.21
N MET A 17 -37.70 38.00 -2.24
CA MET A 17 -37.32 36.58 -2.29
C MET A 17 -36.80 36.27 -3.71
N LEU A 18 -35.48 36.34 -3.91
CA LEU A 18 -34.80 35.80 -5.11
C LEU A 18 -33.44 35.25 -4.66
N GLY A 19 -33.44 34.06 -4.04
CA GLY A 19 -32.21 33.48 -3.50
C GLY A 19 -32.40 32.07 -2.95
N ALA A 20 -32.94 31.14 -3.72
CA ALA A 20 -32.94 29.72 -3.37
C ALA A 20 -33.39 28.84 -4.55
N ALA A 21 -32.58 28.71 -5.61
CA ALA A 21 -32.92 27.76 -6.69
C ALA A 21 -31.71 27.13 -7.41
N TRP A 22 -30.48 27.22 -6.87
CA TRP A 22 -29.27 26.71 -7.54
C TRP A 22 -28.42 25.73 -6.69
N CYS A 23 -28.92 25.22 -5.56
CA CYS A 23 -28.19 24.25 -4.71
C CYS A 23 -28.80 22.83 -4.70
N ALA A 24 -29.83 22.54 -5.49
CA ALA A 24 -30.59 21.29 -5.36
C ALA A 24 -30.16 20.13 -6.29
N LEU A 25 -29.14 20.29 -7.16
CA LEU A 25 -28.73 19.25 -8.12
C LEU A 25 -27.43 18.49 -7.78
N ALA A 26 -26.84 18.70 -6.61
CA ALA A 26 -25.58 18.04 -6.22
C ALA A 26 -25.75 16.68 -5.49
N TRP A 27 -26.95 16.12 -5.45
CA TRP A 27 -27.28 14.93 -4.63
C TRP A 27 -27.47 13.62 -5.41
N LEU A 28 -27.00 13.56 -6.67
CA LEU A 28 -26.84 12.29 -7.39
C LEU A 28 -25.40 11.79 -7.23
N GLY A 29 -24.97 11.60 -5.97
CA GLY A 29 -23.70 10.99 -5.61
C GLY A 29 -23.76 9.48 -5.75
N GLY A 30 -23.90 8.98 -6.97
CA GLY A 30 -23.72 7.56 -7.31
C GLY A 30 -22.30 7.32 -7.81
N CYS A 31 -21.33 7.27 -6.89
CA CYS A 31 -19.98 6.80 -7.19
C CYS A 31 -19.69 5.59 -6.31
N ASP A 32 -20.31 4.45 -6.61
CA ASP A 32 -19.81 3.15 -6.17
C ASP A 32 -18.62 2.75 -7.06
N ALA A 33 -17.63 3.66 -7.10
CA ALA A 33 -16.48 3.56 -7.96
C ALA A 33 -15.45 2.66 -7.29
N TYR A 34 -15.05 1.60 -7.99
CA TYR A 34 -13.97 0.71 -7.58
C TYR A 34 -12.77 1.47 -7.00
N GLN A 35 -12.36 1.10 -5.80
CA GLN A 35 -11.26 1.72 -5.07
C GLN A 35 -10.01 0.83 -5.15
N SER A 36 -8.86 1.41 -5.50
CA SER A 36 -7.62 0.64 -5.54
C SER A 36 -7.26 0.06 -4.16
N PRO A 37 -6.78 -1.19 -4.07
CA PRO A 37 -6.27 -1.73 -2.82
C PRO A 37 -5.02 -0.96 -2.37
N LYS A 38 -4.70 -1.05 -1.08
CA LYS A 38 -3.51 -0.44 -0.47
C LYS A 38 -2.56 -1.51 0.03
N PHE A 39 -1.27 -1.24 -0.07
CA PHE A 39 -0.23 -2.14 0.44
C PHE A 39 0.81 -1.33 1.19
N GLU A 40 1.10 -1.78 2.41
CA GLU A 40 2.00 -1.10 3.33
C GLU A 40 2.98 -2.14 3.90
N VAL A 41 4.23 -1.74 4.08
CA VAL A 41 5.21 -2.59 4.76
C VAL A 41 4.93 -2.48 6.25
N ALA A 42 4.63 -3.61 6.88
CA ALA A 42 4.25 -3.66 8.29
C ALA A 42 5.42 -4.06 9.19
N ARG A 43 6.31 -4.93 8.69
CA ARG A 43 7.41 -5.49 9.48
C ARG A 43 8.56 -5.91 8.59
N VAL A 44 9.78 -5.82 9.14
CA VAL A 44 11.02 -6.26 8.50
C VAL A 44 11.73 -7.20 9.48
N VAL A 45 12.00 -8.43 9.05
CA VAL A 45 12.62 -9.47 9.91
C VAL A 45 13.83 -10.05 9.19
N ARG A 46 14.96 -10.22 9.87
CA ARG A 46 16.08 -11.01 9.34
C ARG A 46 15.82 -12.47 9.67
N THR A 47 15.62 -13.29 8.64
CA THR A 47 15.20 -14.69 8.82
C THR A 47 16.35 -15.67 8.79
N SER A 48 17.45 -15.35 8.11
CA SER A 48 18.63 -16.19 8.06
C SER A 48 19.90 -15.38 7.82
N GLU A 49 20.98 -15.80 8.47
CA GLU A 49 22.32 -15.27 8.25
C GLU A 49 23.32 -16.42 8.23
N THR A 50 24.17 -16.42 7.21
CA THR A 50 25.20 -17.44 6.99
C THR A 50 26.48 -16.75 6.54
N SER A 51 27.59 -17.48 6.51
CA SER A 51 28.84 -16.99 5.92
C SER A 51 28.74 -16.66 4.42
N GLN A 52 27.67 -17.11 3.75
CA GLN A 52 27.41 -16.86 2.33
C GLN A 52 26.58 -15.59 2.08
N GLY A 53 25.83 -15.13 3.08
CA GLY A 53 24.89 -14.02 2.94
C GLY A 53 23.76 -14.05 3.96
N ALA A 54 22.80 -13.15 3.79
CA ALA A 54 21.65 -13.00 4.67
C ALA A 54 20.34 -12.92 3.88
N VAL A 55 19.24 -13.28 4.54
CA VAL A 55 17.88 -13.12 4.02
C VAL A 55 17.09 -12.22 4.98
N ILE A 56 16.52 -11.16 4.43
CA ILE A 56 15.55 -10.31 5.11
C ILE A 56 14.18 -10.60 4.51
N GLU A 57 13.18 -10.79 5.36
CA GLU A 57 11.80 -10.92 4.97
C GLU A 57 11.02 -9.64 5.31
N PHE A 58 10.34 -9.10 4.30
CA PHE A 58 9.44 -7.96 4.47
C PHE A 58 8.00 -8.46 4.50
N GLU A 59 7.28 -8.09 5.54
CA GLU A 59 5.86 -8.34 5.66
C GLU A 59 5.08 -7.17 5.06
N ILE A 60 4.33 -7.44 3.99
CA ILE A 60 3.48 -6.45 3.33
C ILE A 60 2.03 -6.74 3.67
N VAL A 61 1.34 -5.78 4.28
CA VAL A 61 -0.10 -5.87 4.56
C VAL A 61 -0.86 -5.20 3.41
N GLY A 62 -1.60 -6.00 2.66
CA GLY A 62 -2.59 -5.56 1.70
C GLY A 62 -3.93 -5.30 2.37
N THR A 63 -4.62 -4.22 2.01
CA THR A 63 -6.00 -3.90 2.43
C THR A 63 -6.87 -3.67 1.21
N ASN A 64 -7.99 -4.37 1.14
CA ASN A 64 -8.99 -4.19 0.08
C ASN A 64 -10.22 -3.47 0.63
N PRO A 65 -10.49 -2.24 0.18
CA PRO A 65 -11.67 -1.50 0.60
C PRO A 65 -12.96 -1.97 -0.09
N ASN A 66 -12.89 -2.80 -1.15
CA ASN A 66 -14.05 -3.19 -1.95
C ASN A 66 -14.72 -4.46 -1.43
N GLU A 67 -15.98 -4.65 -1.82
CA GLU A 67 -16.82 -5.82 -1.49
C GLU A 67 -16.49 -7.09 -2.28
N VAL A 68 -15.57 -7.00 -3.23
CA VAL A 68 -15.13 -8.08 -4.11
C VAL A 68 -13.69 -8.45 -3.81
N GLU A 69 -13.39 -9.74 -3.77
CA GLU A 69 -12.03 -10.24 -3.58
C GLU A 69 -11.15 -9.96 -4.80
N LEU A 70 -9.83 -9.82 -4.58
CA LEU A 70 -8.87 -9.47 -5.61
C LEU A 70 -7.73 -10.49 -5.63
N PRO A 71 -7.69 -11.39 -6.64
CA PRO A 71 -6.56 -12.28 -6.85
C PRO A 71 -5.28 -11.47 -7.08
N LEU A 72 -4.22 -11.79 -6.33
CA LEU A 72 -2.90 -11.18 -6.49
C LEU A 72 -2.04 -12.10 -7.37
N HIS A 73 -1.37 -11.50 -8.35
CA HIS A 73 -0.58 -12.23 -9.35
C HIS A 73 0.91 -12.11 -9.06
N ASP A 74 1.54 -11.06 -9.59
CA ASP A 74 2.99 -10.88 -9.52
C ASP A 74 3.35 -9.67 -8.65
N VAL A 75 4.36 -9.84 -7.80
CA VAL A 75 5.03 -8.77 -7.08
C VAL A 75 6.40 -8.54 -7.69
N ARG A 76 6.66 -7.31 -8.15
CA ARG A 76 7.98 -6.88 -8.61
C ARG A 76 8.54 -5.87 -7.63
N TYR A 77 9.71 -6.14 -7.07
CA TYR A 77 10.26 -5.35 -5.98
C TYR A 77 11.77 -5.24 -6.06
N ALA A 78 12.29 -4.18 -5.47
CA ALA A 78 13.70 -3.90 -5.36
C ALA A 78 14.01 -3.28 -3.99
N MET A 79 15.18 -3.62 -3.48
CA MET A 79 15.71 -3.05 -2.24
C MET A 79 17.00 -2.30 -2.53
N THR A 80 17.10 -1.12 -1.97
CA THR A 80 18.35 -0.37 -1.89
C THR A 80 18.85 -0.33 -0.45
N LEU A 81 20.15 -0.45 -0.28
CA LEU A 81 20.85 -0.31 0.99
C LEU A 81 22.02 0.65 0.78
N ASP A 82 22.13 1.67 1.63
CA ASP A 82 23.13 2.74 1.52
C ASP A 82 23.18 3.39 0.11
N GLY A 83 21.99 3.57 -0.50
CA GLY A 83 21.83 4.14 -1.85
C GLY A 83 22.20 3.19 -3.00
N ARG A 84 22.64 1.96 -2.73
CA ARG A 84 22.96 0.94 -3.75
C ARG A 84 21.82 -0.05 -3.87
N VAL A 85 21.49 -0.47 -5.10
CA VAL A 85 20.53 -1.56 -5.31
C VAL A 85 21.20 -2.89 -4.94
N VAL A 86 20.72 -3.53 -3.88
CA VAL A 86 21.23 -4.83 -3.40
C VAL A 86 20.35 -6.00 -3.85
N PHE A 87 19.09 -5.72 -4.23
CA PHE A 87 18.17 -6.77 -4.65
C PHE A 87 17.16 -6.28 -5.68
N ARG A 88 16.81 -7.17 -6.62
CA ARG A 88 15.66 -7.06 -7.52
C ARG A 88 15.03 -8.44 -7.67
N GLY A 89 13.72 -8.53 -7.51
CA GLY A 89 13.01 -9.79 -7.59
C GLY A 89 11.63 -9.66 -8.21
N VAL A 90 11.16 -10.79 -8.74
CA VAL A 90 9.77 -11.01 -9.12
C VAL A 90 9.31 -12.27 -8.42
N ARG A 91 8.15 -12.23 -7.77
CA ARG A 91 7.52 -13.39 -7.15
C ARG A 91 6.04 -13.44 -7.44
N SER A 92 5.51 -14.64 -7.55
CA SER A 92 4.07 -14.88 -7.48
C SER A 92 3.61 -14.53 -6.06
N ALA A 93 2.55 -13.74 -5.93
CA ALA A 93 1.93 -13.45 -4.65
C ALA A 93 1.14 -14.65 -4.11
N GLU A 94 0.63 -15.51 -5.02
CA GLU A 94 -0.11 -16.75 -4.74
C GLU A 94 -1.18 -16.60 -3.66
N ALA A 95 -1.81 -15.43 -3.62
CA ALA A 95 -2.74 -15.03 -2.57
C ALA A 95 -3.91 -14.26 -3.15
N THR A 96 -5.03 -14.30 -2.46
CA THR A 96 -6.22 -13.50 -2.78
C THR A 96 -6.43 -12.50 -1.67
N LEU A 97 -6.61 -11.22 -2.02
CA LEU A 97 -6.94 -10.18 -1.06
C LEU A 97 -8.46 -10.17 -0.83
N PRO A 98 -8.95 -10.55 0.36
CA PRO A 98 -10.39 -10.77 0.58
C PRO A 98 -11.22 -9.49 0.43
N ALA A 99 -12.51 -9.64 0.19
CA ALA A 99 -13.48 -8.53 0.26
C ALA A 99 -13.45 -7.86 1.64
N HIS A 100 -13.35 -6.52 1.67
CA HIS A 100 -13.23 -5.71 2.89
C HIS A 100 -12.17 -6.21 3.88
N GLY A 101 -11.17 -6.93 3.39
CA GLY A 101 -10.24 -7.70 4.20
C GLY A 101 -8.80 -7.23 4.07
N THR A 102 -7.94 -7.95 4.77
CA THR A 102 -6.48 -7.79 4.71
C THR A 102 -5.81 -9.10 4.35
N GLN A 103 -4.65 -9.03 3.73
CA GLN A 103 -3.81 -10.18 3.39
C GLN A 103 -2.34 -9.81 3.60
N ILE A 104 -1.59 -10.72 4.21
CA ILE A 104 -0.15 -10.57 4.38
C ILE A 104 0.57 -11.24 3.20
N VAL A 105 1.55 -10.56 2.63
CA VAL A 105 2.46 -11.08 1.60
C VAL A 105 3.89 -10.94 2.11
N TYR A 106 4.62 -12.05 2.13
CA TYR A 106 6.02 -12.08 2.56
C TYR A 106 6.96 -11.94 1.37
N LEU A 107 7.85 -10.96 1.42
CA LEU A 107 8.80 -10.66 0.35
C LEU A 107 10.24 -10.87 0.85
N PRO A 108 10.88 -12.00 0.49
CA PRO A 108 12.26 -12.24 0.88
C PRO A 108 13.23 -11.45 -0.02
N VAL A 109 14.25 -10.90 0.60
CA VAL A 109 15.40 -10.24 -0.02
C VAL A 109 16.65 -11.01 0.38
N SER A 110 17.25 -11.70 -0.58
CA SER A 110 18.53 -12.37 -0.41
C SER A 110 19.66 -11.42 -0.73
N MET A 111 20.65 -11.34 0.14
CA MET A 111 21.82 -10.49 -0.03
C MET A 111 23.10 -11.32 0.06
N THR A 112 24.13 -10.89 -0.64
CA THR A 112 25.48 -11.45 -0.53
C THR A 112 26.09 -11.17 0.84
N ALA A 113 27.15 -11.89 1.21
CA ALA A 113 27.89 -11.63 2.44
C ALA A 113 28.43 -10.18 2.54
N GLU A 114 28.88 -9.59 1.41
CA GLU A 114 29.35 -8.20 1.37
C GLU A 114 28.22 -7.20 1.69
N GLU A 115 27.04 -7.41 1.11
CA GLU A 115 25.87 -6.58 1.36
C GLU A 115 25.31 -6.78 2.77
N ALA A 116 25.34 -8.01 3.28
CA ALA A 116 24.93 -8.34 4.65
C ALA A 116 25.80 -7.65 5.69
N ALA A 117 27.12 -7.53 5.45
CA ALA A 117 28.03 -6.82 6.33
C ALA A 117 27.70 -5.32 6.48
N LEU A 118 26.94 -4.73 5.54
CA LEU A 118 26.47 -3.35 5.70
C LEU A 118 25.41 -3.24 6.80
N LEU A 119 24.58 -4.27 7.03
CA LEU A 119 23.54 -4.25 8.06
C LEU A 119 24.12 -4.27 9.48
N GLU A 120 25.35 -4.74 9.64
CA GLU A 120 26.09 -4.72 10.92
C GLU A 120 26.55 -3.30 11.32
N ARG A 121 26.39 -2.32 10.43
CA ARG A 121 26.67 -0.92 10.73
C ARG A 121 25.42 -0.29 11.33
N ASP A 122 25.62 0.63 12.26
CA ASP A 122 24.51 1.40 12.81
C ASP A 122 23.92 2.37 11.79
N MET A 123 22.59 2.47 11.79
CA MET A 123 21.80 3.47 11.07
C MET A 123 21.95 3.44 9.54
N VAL A 124 22.10 2.27 8.92
CA VAL A 124 22.20 2.17 7.46
C VAL A 124 20.85 2.42 6.80
N PRO A 125 20.74 3.42 5.91
CA PRO A 125 19.49 3.72 5.24
C PRO A 125 19.14 2.61 4.25
N TYR A 126 17.88 2.19 4.28
CA TYR A 126 17.33 1.28 3.29
C TYR A 126 16.07 1.87 2.65
N ALA A 127 15.75 1.39 1.45
CA ALA A 127 14.45 1.61 0.85
C ALA A 127 13.99 0.36 0.12
N LEU A 128 12.77 -0.09 0.41
CA LEU A 128 12.06 -1.10 -0.33
C LEU A 128 11.04 -0.41 -1.24
N SER A 129 10.98 -0.81 -2.49
CA SER A 129 9.94 -0.33 -3.42
C SER A 129 9.49 -1.46 -4.33
N GLY A 130 8.22 -1.44 -4.69
CA GLY A 130 7.68 -2.44 -5.59
C GLY A 130 6.31 -2.11 -6.13
N ARG A 131 5.79 -3.02 -6.94
CA ARG A 131 4.43 -2.99 -7.44
C ARG A 131 3.82 -4.38 -7.35
N ILE A 132 2.57 -4.44 -6.91
CA ILE A 132 1.76 -5.66 -6.88
C ILE A 132 0.77 -5.57 -8.03
N THR A 133 0.73 -6.64 -8.82
CA THR A 133 -0.23 -6.83 -9.90
C THR A 133 -1.42 -7.62 -9.34
N TYR A 134 -2.63 -7.17 -9.63
CA TYR A 134 -3.85 -7.84 -9.22
C TYR A 134 -4.82 -7.94 -10.38
N GLU A 135 -5.81 -8.80 -10.23
CA GLU A 135 -6.88 -8.98 -11.20
C GLU A 135 -8.15 -8.29 -10.73
N LEU A 136 -8.84 -7.62 -11.67
CA LEU A 136 -10.14 -7.01 -11.42
C LEU A 136 -11.22 -8.06 -11.68
N PRO A 137 -12.27 -8.13 -10.84
CA PRO A 137 -13.32 -9.11 -11.04
C PRO A 137 -14.14 -8.80 -12.30
N GLY A 138 -14.65 -9.85 -12.93
CA GLY A 138 -15.58 -9.79 -14.05
C GLY A 138 -14.95 -10.27 -15.35
N SER A 139 -15.70 -11.05 -16.11
CA SER A 139 -15.23 -11.80 -17.29
C SER A 139 -14.48 -10.97 -18.34
N ILE A 140 -14.90 -9.73 -18.58
CA ILE A 140 -14.21 -8.82 -19.52
C ILE A 140 -12.85 -8.38 -18.95
N ALA A 141 -12.80 -8.08 -17.65
CA ALA A 141 -11.58 -7.66 -16.98
C ALA A 141 -10.57 -8.80 -16.90
N GLU A 142 -11.03 -10.00 -16.57
CA GLU A 142 -10.24 -11.25 -16.58
C GLU A 142 -9.68 -11.50 -18.00
N THR A 143 -10.52 -11.44 -19.04
CA THR A 143 -10.06 -11.60 -20.43
C THR A 143 -9.00 -10.56 -20.82
N PHE A 144 -9.16 -9.30 -20.40
CA PHE A 144 -8.17 -8.26 -20.66
C PHE A 144 -6.88 -8.44 -19.86
N PHE A 145 -6.98 -9.03 -18.67
CA PHE A 145 -5.84 -9.38 -17.85
C PHE A 145 -5.01 -10.48 -18.52
N ASP A 146 -5.67 -11.56 -18.93
CA ASP A 146 -5.07 -12.72 -19.61
C ASP A 146 -4.47 -12.35 -20.97
N ALA A 147 -5.14 -11.48 -21.73
CA ALA A 147 -4.63 -10.94 -22.98
C ALA A 147 -3.47 -9.94 -22.78
N GLY A 148 -3.11 -9.60 -21.54
CA GLY A 148 -2.08 -8.61 -21.21
C GLY A 148 -2.45 -7.17 -21.58
N ILE A 149 -3.71 -6.92 -21.96
CA ILE A 149 -4.23 -5.61 -22.37
C ILE A 149 -4.31 -4.66 -21.16
N ARG A 150 -4.75 -5.18 -20.01
CA ARG A 150 -4.87 -4.39 -18.78
C ARG A 150 -4.43 -5.20 -17.57
N ARG A 151 -3.24 -4.90 -17.05
CA ARG A 151 -2.69 -5.48 -15.81
C ARG A 151 -2.54 -4.39 -14.77
N PRO A 152 -3.58 -4.14 -13.95
CA PRO A 152 -3.54 -3.07 -12.97
C PRO A 152 -2.47 -3.38 -11.92
N THR A 153 -1.76 -2.33 -11.49
CA THR A 153 -0.70 -2.44 -10.49
C THR A 153 -0.85 -1.36 -9.43
N VAL A 154 -0.59 -1.72 -8.18
CA VAL A 154 -0.49 -0.77 -7.07
C VAL A 154 0.96 -0.70 -6.58
N PRO A 155 1.53 0.50 -6.45
CA PRO A 155 2.86 0.66 -5.87
C PRO A 155 2.80 0.49 -4.35
N PHE A 156 3.90 0.00 -3.79
CA PHE A 156 4.17 0.06 -2.36
C PHE A 156 5.64 0.43 -2.16
N GLY A 157 5.97 0.90 -0.97
CA GLY A 157 7.34 1.14 -0.59
C GLY A 157 7.45 1.71 0.81
N GLU A 158 8.62 1.50 1.39
CA GLU A 158 9.01 2.06 2.67
C GLU A 158 10.50 2.42 2.60
N ALA A 159 10.88 3.48 3.30
CA ALA A 159 12.27 3.81 3.56
C ALA A 159 12.49 3.90 5.07
N GLY A 160 13.60 3.35 5.53
CA GLY A 160 13.93 3.29 6.94
C GLY A 160 15.43 3.23 7.16
N ARG A 161 15.82 2.86 8.38
CA ARG A 161 17.21 2.62 8.75
C ARG A 161 17.30 1.31 9.50
N PHE A 162 18.32 0.51 9.20
CA PHE A 162 18.68 -0.65 10.02
C PHE A 162 19.60 -0.21 11.14
N ASN A 163 19.36 -0.73 12.33
CA ASN A 163 20.27 -0.65 13.46
C ASN A 163 20.83 -2.05 13.71
N ALA A 164 22.11 -2.14 14.07
CA ALA A 164 22.76 -3.42 14.34
C ALA A 164 22.11 -4.19 15.51
N GLY A 165 21.31 -3.51 16.35
CA GLY A 165 20.64 -4.09 17.53
C GLY A 165 19.14 -4.40 17.38
N ASP A 166 18.46 -3.94 16.32
CA ASP A 166 17.00 -4.11 16.17
C ASP A 166 16.62 -5.40 15.42
N VAL A 167 17.64 -6.17 15.03
CA VAL A 167 17.46 -7.46 14.38
C VAL A 167 17.10 -8.49 15.44
N GLU A 168 15.81 -8.59 15.77
CA GLU A 168 15.30 -9.74 16.51
C GLU A 168 15.44 -10.97 15.62
N SER A 169 16.57 -11.66 15.76
CA SER A 169 16.80 -12.99 15.20
C SER A 169 15.75 -13.94 15.79
N ALA A 170 14.72 -14.27 15.00
CA ALA A 170 13.93 -15.45 15.30
C ALA A 170 14.89 -16.65 15.30
N PRO A 171 14.92 -17.49 16.36
CA PRO A 171 15.74 -18.68 16.34
C PRO A 171 15.29 -19.56 15.18
N VAL A 172 16.17 -19.78 14.22
CA VAL A 172 16.02 -20.88 13.26
C VAL A 172 16.18 -22.15 14.08
N GLU A 173 15.07 -22.70 14.55
CA GLU A 173 15.03 -24.01 15.19
C GLU A 173 15.47 -25.01 14.10
N ALA A 174 16.71 -25.46 14.20
CA ALA A 174 17.27 -26.44 13.30
C ALA A 174 16.44 -27.72 13.44
N GLU A 175 15.64 -28.01 12.42
CA GLU A 175 14.90 -29.26 12.33
C GLU A 175 15.91 -30.42 12.29
N GLU A 176 16.09 -31.05 13.45
CA GLU A 176 16.94 -32.20 13.66
C GLU A 176 16.42 -33.36 12.78
N PRO A 177 17.23 -33.94 11.87
CA PRO A 177 16.73 -34.98 10.99
C PRO A 177 16.39 -36.22 11.81
N ALA A 178 15.10 -36.54 11.84
CA ALA A 178 14.56 -37.74 12.48
C ALA A 178 15.34 -38.99 12.05
N THR A 179 16.10 -39.54 13.00
CA THR A 179 16.79 -40.82 12.84
C THR A 179 15.72 -41.90 12.75
N ARG A 180 15.56 -42.48 11.55
CA ARG A 180 14.67 -43.62 11.29
C ARG A 180 15.26 -44.87 11.97
N PRO A 181 14.56 -45.55 12.91
CA PRO A 181 15.04 -46.83 13.41
C PRO A 181 14.87 -47.90 12.32
N GLN A 182 15.88 -48.76 12.20
CA GLN A 182 15.84 -50.00 11.41
C GLN A 182 15.06 -51.09 12.14
#